data_AF-A0A1F6M2J3-F1
#
_entry.id   AF-A0A1F6M2J3-F1
#
_cell.length_a   1.000
_cell.length_b   1.000
_cell.length_c   1.000
_cell.angle_alpha   90.00
_cell.angle_beta   90.00
_cell.angle_gamma   90.00
#
_symmetry.space_group_name_H-M   'P 1'
#
loop_
_entity.id
_entity.type
_entity.pdbx_description
1 polymer ?
#
loop_
_entity_poly.entity_id
_entity_poly.type
_entity_poly.pdbx_seq_one_letter_code
_entity_poly.pdbx_strand_id
1 'polypeptide(L)'
;MEEYTPLREQVLASIKTGEAKMTPKWHFILKASFFLSACFLIFFLLIYLLSLAVFVLDQKNLWFVPSFGLRGVLLFVLSLPWLLIFLVIIFLLLLQILVRRYSFAYSRPLFFSALAVLVIVVLGSIMVRQSGFHRVPFAKSMYLHFAPQHINHIFPGTILEFREKDFFLKSRAQQIFEVHVSPKTNIPGKILFQVGDEVIVIGDRHENRIEAEGVRPLPQSRGMHRTVYFEEIEE
;
A
#
# COMPACT_ATOMS: atom_id res chain seq x y z
N MET A 1 -46.24 -24.15 42.32
CA MET A 1 -46.62 -23.65 40.99
C MET A 1 -46.13 -22.22 40.94
N GLU A 2 -45.10 -21.93 40.13
CA GLU A 2 -44.61 -20.56 39.94
C GLU A 2 -45.61 -19.80 39.07
N GLU A 3 -46.23 -18.78 39.65
CA GLU A 3 -47.21 -17.93 39.00
C GLU A 3 -46.46 -16.95 38.08
N TYR A 4 -46.53 -17.17 36.77
CA TYR A 4 -45.95 -16.29 35.76
C TYR A 4 -46.68 -14.94 35.77
N THR A 5 -46.12 -13.96 36.48
CA THR A 5 -46.62 -12.58 36.42
C THR A 5 -46.13 -11.92 35.13
N PRO A 6 -47.03 -11.38 34.28
CA PRO A 6 -46.64 -10.68 33.08
C PRO A 6 -45.74 -9.48 33.41
N LEU A 7 -44.69 -9.26 32.59
CA LEU A 7 -43.67 -8.22 32.77
C LEU A 7 -44.23 -6.83 33.14
N ARG A 8 -45.44 -6.53 32.64
CA ARG A 8 -46.19 -5.31 32.92
C ARG A 8 -46.53 -5.14 34.41
N GLU A 9 -46.92 -6.20 35.10
CA GLU A 9 -47.29 -6.16 36.52
C GLU A 9 -46.07 -6.03 37.43
N GLN A 10 -44.94 -6.66 37.08
CA GLN A 10 -43.65 -6.43 37.73
C GLN A 10 -43.21 -4.97 37.61
N VAL A 11 -43.29 -4.40 36.41
CA VAL A 11 -42.91 -2.99 36.19
C VAL A 11 -43.85 -2.04 36.95
N LEU A 12 -45.16 -2.29 36.95
CA LEU A 12 -46.14 -1.49 37.70
C LEU A 12 -45.96 -1.60 39.21
N ALA A 13 -45.62 -2.78 39.73
CA ALA A 13 -45.30 -3.00 41.14
C ALA A 13 -44.05 -2.22 41.54
N SER A 14 -42.96 -2.29 40.77
CA SER A 14 -41.71 -1.56 41.02
C SER A 14 -41.84 -0.03 40.90
N ILE A 15 -42.79 0.46 40.09
CA ILE A 15 -43.13 1.89 40.01
C ILE A 15 -43.90 2.31 41.27
N LYS A 16 -44.86 1.50 41.73
CA LYS A 16 -45.67 1.78 42.93
C LYS A 16 -44.88 1.70 44.23
N THR A 17 -43.89 0.81 44.34
CA THR A 17 -43.01 0.69 45.52
C THR A 17 -41.94 1.78 45.58
N GLY A 18 -41.83 2.64 44.55
CA GLY A 18 -40.84 3.72 44.51
C GLY A 18 -39.39 3.24 44.31
N GLU A 19 -39.19 1.94 44.04
CA GLU A 19 -37.86 1.35 43.81
C GLU A 19 -37.29 1.68 42.42
N ALA A 20 -38.13 2.22 41.52
CA ALA A 20 -37.73 2.68 40.20
C ALA A 20 -36.86 3.95 40.27
N LYS A 21 -35.54 3.78 40.47
CA LYS A 21 -34.56 4.87 40.38
C LYS A 21 -34.57 5.49 38.98
N MET A 22 -35.01 6.74 38.88
CA MET A 22 -34.88 7.55 37.66
C MET A 22 -33.39 7.81 37.37
N THR A 23 -32.82 7.11 36.40
CA THR A 23 -31.48 7.41 35.89
C THR A 23 -31.52 8.61 34.94
N PRO A 24 -30.67 9.63 35.11
CA PRO A 24 -30.66 10.82 34.26
C PRO A 24 -30.24 10.49 32.82
N LYS A 25 -30.97 11.04 31.83
CA LYS A 25 -30.76 10.78 30.39
C LYS A 25 -29.34 11.11 29.91
N TRP A 26 -28.66 12.05 30.55
CA TRP A 26 -27.28 12.46 30.22
C TRP A 26 -26.28 11.31 30.29
N HIS A 27 -26.41 10.40 31.26
CA HIS A 27 -25.52 9.24 31.36
C HIS A 27 -25.63 8.35 30.10
N PHE A 28 -26.83 8.19 29.54
CA PHE A 28 -27.03 7.41 28.33
C PHE A 28 -26.50 8.13 27.09
N ILE A 29 -26.70 9.45 27.00
CA ILE A 29 -26.23 10.27 25.87
C ILE A 29 -24.70 10.30 25.83
N LEU A 30 -24.03 10.54 26.96
CA LEU A 30 -22.57 10.53 27.07
C LEU A 30 -21.99 9.16 26.70
N LYS A 31 -22.58 8.08 27.22
CA LYS A 31 -22.13 6.72 26.91
C LYS A 31 -22.31 6.40 25.42
N ALA A 32 -23.45 6.76 24.82
CA ALA A 32 -23.71 6.57 23.41
C ALA A 32 -22.76 7.40 22.52
N SER A 33 -22.54 8.67 22.87
CA SER A 33 -21.64 9.58 22.15
C SER A 33 -20.19 9.09 22.20
N PHE A 34 -19.71 8.67 23.37
CA PHE A 34 -18.36 8.13 23.52
C PHE A 34 -18.16 6.87 22.66
N PHE A 35 -19.10 5.93 22.70
CA PHE A 35 -19.04 4.72 21.88
C PHE A 35 -19.09 5.03 20.38
N LEU A 36 -19.97 5.94 19.97
CA LEU A 36 -20.07 6.36 18.57
C LEU A 36 -18.75 6.98 18.09
N SER A 37 -18.17 7.87 18.89
CA SER A 37 -16.87 8.49 18.59
C SER A 37 -15.75 7.47 18.49
N ALA A 38 -15.71 6.47 19.40
CA ALA A 38 -14.72 5.40 19.38
C ALA A 38 -14.85 4.54 18.12
N CYS A 39 -16.09 4.24 17.71
CA CYS A 39 -16.36 3.51 16.48
C CYS A 39 -15.85 4.26 15.24
N PHE A 40 -16.16 5.58 15.14
CA PHE A 40 -15.63 6.43 14.07
C PHE A 40 -14.10 6.51 14.09
N LEU A 41 -13.49 6.64 15.26
CA LEU A 41 -12.03 6.73 15.39
C LEU A 41 -11.35 5.44 14.91
N ILE A 42 -11.83 4.27 15.35
CA ILE A 42 -11.32 2.96 14.88
C ILE A 42 -11.52 2.82 13.37
N PHE A 43 -12.68 3.28 12.87
CA PHE A 43 -13.00 3.26 11.46
C PHE A 43 -12.01 4.08 10.61
N PHE A 44 -11.76 5.34 10.98
CA PHE A 44 -10.78 6.18 10.30
C PHE A 44 -9.36 5.61 10.40
N LEU A 45 -9.01 5.03 11.55
CA LEU A 45 -7.72 4.40 11.75
C LEU A 45 -7.52 3.18 10.82
N LEU A 46 -8.57 2.37 10.62
CA LEU A 46 -8.55 1.25 9.66
C LEU A 46 -8.30 1.74 8.24
N ILE A 47 -9.00 2.79 7.80
CA ILE A 47 -8.78 3.42 6.49
C ILE A 47 -7.33 3.88 6.35
N TYR A 48 -6.82 4.57 7.37
CA TYR A 48 -5.44 5.05 7.40
C TYR A 48 -4.43 3.89 7.30
N LEU A 49 -4.61 2.83 8.08
CA LEU A 49 -3.72 1.66 8.06
C LEU A 49 -3.75 0.93 6.71
N LEU A 50 -4.93 0.79 6.09
CA LEU A 50 -5.07 0.21 4.75
C LEU A 50 -4.36 1.08 3.71
N SER A 51 -4.55 2.40 3.75
CA SER A 51 -3.87 3.35 2.87
C SER A 51 -2.35 3.28 3.04
N LEU A 52 -1.87 3.21 4.30
CA LEU A 52 -0.45 3.07 4.60
C LEU A 52 0.11 1.74 4.09
N ALA A 53 -0.62 0.64 4.23
CA ALA A 53 -0.20 -0.66 3.71
C ALA A 53 -0.04 -0.64 2.18
N VAL A 54 -1.01 -0.06 1.46
CA VAL A 54 -0.92 0.13 0.00
C VAL A 54 0.26 1.01 -0.37
N PHE A 55 0.47 2.12 0.35
CA PHE A 55 1.58 3.03 0.12
C PHE A 55 2.95 2.38 0.31
N VAL A 56 3.13 1.60 1.38
CA VAL A 56 4.36 0.83 1.63
C VAL A 56 4.62 -0.20 0.52
N LEU A 57 3.56 -0.85 0.03
CA LEU A 57 3.66 -1.79 -1.09
C LEU A 57 4.05 -1.09 -2.41
N ASP A 58 3.49 0.10 -2.65
CA ASP A 58 3.80 0.93 -3.81
C ASP A 58 5.26 1.40 -3.81
N GLN A 59 5.75 1.89 -2.66
CA GLN A 59 7.15 2.33 -2.53
C GLN A 59 8.16 1.21 -2.82
N LYS A 60 7.86 -0.03 -2.41
CA LYS A 60 8.74 -1.17 -2.67
C LYS A 60 8.59 -1.72 -4.09
N ASN A 61 7.73 -1.13 -4.93
CA ASN A 61 7.36 -1.61 -6.26
C ASN A 61 6.99 -3.10 -6.29
N LEU A 62 6.48 -3.67 -5.20
CA LEU A 62 6.34 -5.13 -5.09
C LEU A 62 5.22 -5.70 -5.97
N TRP A 63 4.44 -4.84 -6.65
CA TRP A 63 3.37 -5.21 -7.55
C TRP A 63 3.81 -6.12 -8.70
N PHE A 64 5.07 -6.07 -9.12
CA PHE A 64 5.60 -6.93 -10.18
C PHE A 64 6.22 -8.24 -9.65
N VAL A 65 6.36 -8.42 -8.35
CA VAL A 65 7.02 -9.62 -7.78
C VAL A 65 6.18 -10.90 -7.94
N PRO A 66 4.84 -10.87 -7.83
CA PRO A 66 4.02 -12.06 -8.06
C PRO A 66 4.08 -12.62 -9.50
N SER A 67 4.53 -11.82 -10.49
CA SER A 67 4.63 -12.31 -11.87
C SER A 67 5.83 -13.24 -12.11
N PHE A 68 6.74 -13.40 -11.13
CA PHE A 68 7.85 -14.35 -11.17
C PHE A 68 7.47 -15.77 -10.71
N GLY A 69 6.17 -16.10 -10.63
CA GLY A 69 5.66 -17.42 -10.24
C GLY A 69 5.65 -17.66 -8.73
N LEU A 70 5.54 -18.93 -8.30
CA LEU A 70 5.36 -19.33 -6.89
C LEU A 70 6.43 -18.75 -5.95
N ARG A 71 7.68 -18.66 -6.41
CA ARG A 71 8.80 -18.11 -5.63
C ARG A 71 8.65 -16.59 -5.44
N GLY A 72 8.18 -15.89 -6.46
CA GLY A 72 7.82 -14.47 -6.39
C GLY A 72 6.67 -14.22 -5.41
N VAL A 73 5.62 -15.06 -5.42
CA VAL A 73 4.52 -14.96 -4.43
C VAL A 73 5.03 -15.14 -3.01
N LEU A 74 5.93 -16.08 -2.76
CA LEU A 74 6.50 -16.33 -1.43
C LEU A 74 7.33 -15.14 -0.93
N LEU A 75 8.16 -14.56 -1.79
CA LEU A 75 8.94 -13.34 -1.48
C LEU A 75 8.03 -12.11 -1.29
N PHE A 76 6.96 -12.01 -2.08
CA PHE A 76 5.94 -10.97 -1.92
C PHE A 76 5.28 -11.09 -0.53
N VAL A 77 4.86 -12.28 -0.13
CA VAL A 77 4.25 -12.53 1.18
C VAL A 77 5.23 -12.24 2.31
N LEU A 78 6.50 -12.65 2.21
CA LEU A 78 7.51 -12.35 3.23
C LEU A 78 7.80 -10.85 3.37
N SER A 79 7.75 -10.10 2.27
CA SER A 79 8.06 -8.67 2.23
C SER A 79 6.89 -7.76 2.62
N LEU A 80 5.69 -8.34 2.80
CA LEU A 80 4.53 -7.63 3.33
C LEU A 80 4.83 -7.07 4.72
N PRO A 81 4.33 -5.87 5.04
CA PRO A 81 4.43 -5.32 6.38
C PRO A 81 3.49 -6.08 7.32
N TRP A 82 3.92 -7.25 7.81
CA TRP A 82 3.14 -8.13 8.71
C TRP A 82 2.58 -7.40 9.93
N LEU A 83 3.34 -6.43 10.45
CA LEU A 83 2.92 -5.58 11.55
C LEU A 83 1.65 -4.76 11.20
N LEU A 84 1.56 -4.21 9.98
CA LEU A 84 0.37 -3.49 9.52
C LEU A 84 -0.82 -4.43 9.36
N ILE A 85 -0.60 -5.62 8.80
CA ILE A 85 -1.65 -6.64 8.64
C ILE A 85 -2.20 -7.05 10.01
N PHE A 86 -1.30 -7.35 10.96
CA PHE A 86 -1.68 -7.74 12.31
C PHE A 86 -2.45 -6.62 13.02
N LEU A 87 -2.02 -5.37 12.85
CA LEU A 87 -2.68 -4.21 13.43
C LEU A 87 -4.10 -4.02 12.85
N VAL A 88 -4.27 -4.17 11.53
CA VAL A 88 -5.58 -4.14 10.88
C VAL A 88 -6.50 -5.23 11.45
N ILE A 89 -6.01 -6.45 11.63
CA ILE A 89 -6.78 -7.55 12.23
C ILE A 89 -7.21 -7.21 13.66
N ILE A 90 -6.31 -6.66 14.48
CA ILE A 90 -6.64 -6.22 15.85
C ILE A 90 -7.73 -5.15 15.83
N PHE A 91 -7.63 -4.14 14.97
CA PHE A 91 -8.63 -3.08 14.88
C PHE A 91 -9.98 -3.59 14.36
N LEU A 92 -9.99 -4.56 13.43
CA LEU A 92 -11.21 -5.23 12.99
C LEU A 92 -11.88 -6.02 14.13
N LEU A 93 -11.10 -6.75 14.94
CA LEU A 93 -11.61 -7.47 16.11
C LEU A 93 -12.17 -6.51 17.15
N LEU A 94 -11.44 -5.43 17.46
CA LEU A 94 -11.91 -4.38 18.37
C LEU A 94 -13.22 -3.75 17.89
N LEU A 95 -13.29 -3.41 16.60
CA LEU A 95 -14.50 -2.87 15.98
C LEU A 95 -15.65 -3.87 16.08
N GLN A 96 -15.41 -5.14 15.78
CA GLN A 96 -16.42 -6.21 15.88
C GLN A 96 -16.94 -6.36 17.32
N ILE A 97 -16.06 -6.36 18.32
CA ILE A 97 -16.44 -6.44 19.73
C ILE A 97 -17.27 -5.21 20.13
N LEU A 98 -16.84 -4.02 19.73
CA LEU A 98 -17.50 -2.76 20.05
C LEU A 98 -18.91 -2.72 19.44
N VAL A 99 -19.05 -3.16 18.19
CA VAL A 99 -20.33 -3.21 17.48
C VAL A 99 -21.24 -4.28 18.04
N ARG A 100 -20.75 -5.49 18.37
CA ARG A 100 -21.55 -6.54 19.01
C ARG A 100 -22.13 -6.12 20.36
N ARG A 101 -21.43 -5.25 21.09
CA ARG A 101 -21.87 -4.75 22.39
C ARG A 101 -23.04 -3.76 22.29
N TYR A 102 -23.32 -3.24 21.10
CA TYR A 102 -24.40 -2.30 20.84
C TYR A 102 -25.56 -3.04 20.18
N SER A 103 -26.69 -3.17 20.89
CA SER A 103 -27.91 -3.86 20.43
C SER A 103 -28.51 -3.29 19.13
N PHE A 104 -28.02 -2.14 18.68
CA PHE A 104 -28.46 -1.46 17.46
C PHE A 104 -28.01 -2.16 16.15
N ALA A 105 -27.07 -3.11 16.22
CA ALA A 105 -26.58 -3.87 15.07
C ALA A 105 -27.26 -5.25 14.88
N TYR A 106 -28.28 -5.58 15.67
CA TYR A 106 -28.84 -6.94 15.72
C TYR A 106 -29.53 -7.42 14.42
N SER A 107 -29.77 -6.57 13.44
CA SER A 107 -30.57 -6.93 12.25
C SER A 107 -29.94 -6.61 10.89
N ARG A 108 -28.69 -6.14 10.81
CA ARG A 108 -28.01 -5.95 9.51
C ARG A 108 -26.65 -6.64 9.47
N PRO A 109 -26.34 -7.43 8.41
CA PRO A 109 -25.05 -8.10 8.32
C PRO A 109 -23.96 -7.03 8.21
N LEU A 110 -23.15 -6.90 9.26
CA LEU A 110 -21.98 -6.02 9.35
C LEU A 110 -20.96 -6.25 8.23
N PHE A 111 -21.07 -7.39 7.56
CA PHE A 111 -20.32 -7.69 6.35
C PHE A 111 -20.59 -6.68 5.23
N PHE A 112 -21.82 -6.18 5.08
CA PHE A 112 -22.15 -5.18 4.05
C PHE A 112 -21.55 -3.82 4.35
N SER A 113 -21.48 -3.40 5.62
CA SER A 113 -20.79 -2.16 5.98
C SER A 113 -19.28 -2.30 5.80
N ALA A 114 -18.68 -3.41 6.23
CA ALA A 114 -17.27 -3.68 5.98
C ALA A 114 -16.94 -3.72 4.48
N LEU A 115 -17.80 -4.34 3.67
CA LEU A 115 -17.65 -4.39 2.22
C LEU A 115 -17.80 -3.00 1.58
N ALA A 116 -18.79 -2.22 1.99
CA ALA A 116 -18.97 -0.85 1.49
C ALA A 116 -17.75 0.02 1.82
N VAL A 117 -17.19 -0.14 3.00
CA VAL A 117 -15.98 0.55 3.44
C VAL A 117 -14.79 0.12 2.61
N LEU A 118 -14.63 -1.17 2.38
CA LEU A 118 -13.57 -1.71 1.54
C LEU A 118 -13.67 -1.14 0.11
N VAL A 119 -14.88 -1.09 -0.46
CA VAL A 119 -15.14 -0.47 -1.77
C VAL A 119 -14.80 1.03 -1.75
N ILE A 120 -15.22 1.78 -0.74
CA ILE A 120 -14.89 3.20 -0.59
C ILE A 120 -13.37 3.41 -0.46
N VAL A 121 -12.67 2.54 0.28
CA VAL A 121 -11.20 2.60 0.43
C VAL A 121 -10.51 2.30 -0.90
N VAL A 122 -10.96 1.28 -1.64
CA VAL A 122 -10.42 0.95 -2.96
C VAL A 122 -10.66 2.11 -3.92
N LEU A 123 -11.89 2.61 -4.01
CA LEU A 123 -12.23 3.76 -4.86
C LEU A 123 -11.45 5.02 -4.45
N GLY A 124 -11.36 5.29 -3.16
CA GLY A 124 -10.58 6.39 -2.61
C GLY A 124 -9.09 6.27 -2.94
N SER A 125 -8.52 5.08 -2.85
CA SER A 125 -7.12 4.83 -3.23
C SER A 125 -6.87 5.06 -4.72
N ILE A 126 -7.82 4.68 -5.58
CA ILE A 126 -7.76 4.92 -7.03
C ILE A 126 -7.89 6.42 -7.33
N MET A 127 -8.82 7.11 -6.67
CA MET A 127 -8.98 8.56 -6.82
C MET A 127 -7.76 9.34 -6.34
N VAL A 128 -7.14 8.94 -5.23
CA VAL A 128 -5.89 9.54 -4.74
C VAL A 128 -4.72 9.30 -5.70
N ARG A 129 -4.64 8.11 -6.32
CA ARG A 129 -3.66 7.84 -7.38
C ARG A 129 -3.86 8.74 -8.61
N GLN A 130 -5.12 8.97 -9.02
CA GLN A 130 -5.43 9.83 -10.16
C GLN A 130 -5.32 11.33 -9.87
N SER A 131 -5.55 11.77 -8.63
CA SER A 131 -5.64 13.20 -8.31
C SER A 131 -4.30 13.94 -8.33
N GLY A 132 -3.17 13.24 -8.52
CA GLY A 132 -1.86 13.90 -8.65
C GLY A 132 -1.42 14.67 -7.40
N PHE A 133 -2.10 14.49 -6.25
CA PHE A 133 -1.82 15.16 -4.98
C PHE A 133 -0.41 14.90 -4.44
N HIS A 134 0.35 13.98 -5.06
CA HIS A 134 1.76 13.72 -4.78
C HIS A 134 2.69 14.85 -5.28
N ARG A 135 2.16 15.88 -5.96
CA ARG A 135 2.89 17.08 -6.40
C ARG A 135 2.84 18.25 -5.41
N VAL A 136 2.50 18.03 -4.14
CA VAL A 136 2.65 19.09 -3.14
C VAL A 136 4.15 19.30 -2.82
N PRO A 137 4.70 20.51 -3.01
CA PRO A 137 6.13 20.77 -2.84
C PRO A 137 6.64 20.49 -1.42
N PHE A 138 5.76 20.55 -0.43
CA PHE A 138 6.07 20.27 0.98
C PHE A 138 6.28 18.77 1.28
N ALA A 139 5.63 17.87 0.54
CA ALA A 139 5.86 16.44 0.72
C ALA A 139 7.20 16.01 0.10
N LYS A 140 7.73 16.72 -0.89
CA LYS A 140 8.97 16.36 -1.58
C LYS A 140 10.16 16.26 -0.61
N SER A 141 10.25 17.13 0.39
CA SER A 141 11.33 17.12 1.40
C SER A 141 11.20 15.96 2.41
N MET A 142 9.98 15.60 2.82
CA MET A 142 9.74 14.43 3.67
C MET A 142 9.92 13.12 2.90
N TYR A 143 9.49 13.06 1.64
CA TYR A 143 9.70 11.90 0.77
C TYR A 143 11.16 11.69 0.40
N LEU A 144 12.00 12.73 0.34
CA LEU A 144 13.45 12.56 0.15
C LEU A 144 14.15 11.90 1.35
N HIS A 145 13.57 12.00 2.55
CA HIS A 145 14.07 11.31 3.75
C HIS A 145 13.65 9.83 3.81
N PHE A 146 12.55 9.47 3.14
CA PHE A 146 12.08 8.08 3.00
C PHE A 146 12.40 7.47 1.63
N ALA A 147 12.93 8.26 0.69
CA ALA A 147 13.52 7.75 -0.53
C ALA A 147 14.61 6.79 -0.09
N PRO A 148 14.53 5.50 -0.48
CA PRO A 148 15.36 4.48 0.12
C PRO A 148 16.82 4.89 0.01
N GLN A 149 17.46 5.05 1.17
CA GLN A 149 18.90 5.13 1.27
C GLN A 149 19.44 3.94 0.49
N HIS A 150 20.13 4.23 -0.62
CA HIS A 150 20.92 3.28 -1.41
C HIS A 150 20.36 1.85 -1.38
N ILE A 151 19.31 1.56 -2.16
CA ILE A 151 19.15 0.15 -2.55
C ILE A 151 20.41 -0.15 -3.33
N ASN A 152 21.36 -0.84 -2.70
CA ASN A 152 22.75 -1.03 -3.14
C ASN A 152 22.89 -1.70 -4.52
N HIS A 153 21.77 -2.01 -5.16
CA HIS A 153 21.67 -2.73 -6.42
C HIS A 153 20.86 -1.96 -7.48
N ILE A 154 20.51 -0.69 -7.28
CA ILE A 154 19.74 0.09 -8.26
C ILE A 154 20.50 1.37 -8.67
N PHE A 155 20.83 1.46 -9.94
CA PHE A 155 21.65 2.52 -10.53
C PHE A 155 20.88 3.23 -11.66
N PRO A 156 20.24 4.37 -11.37
CA PRO A 156 19.63 5.20 -12.41
C PRO A 156 20.69 6.06 -13.12
N GLY A 157 20.59 6.17 -14.44
CA GLY A 157 21.50 7.03 -15.21
C GLY A 157 21.14 7.13 -16.69
N THR A 158 22.00 7.81 -17.43
CA THR A 158 21.90 8.00 -18.88
C THR A 158 22.95 7.17 -19.59
N ILE A 159 22.58 6.46 -20.64
CA ILE A 159 23.53 5.70 -21.45
C ILE A 159 24.41 6.67 -22.24
N LEU A 160 25.73 6.59 -22.06
CA LEU A 160 26.71 7.42 -22.76
C LEU A 160 27.20 6.79 -24.05
N GLU A 161 27.48 5.49 -24.01
CA GLU A 161 28.13 4.76 -25.08
C GLU A 161 27.89 3.26 -24.90
N PHE A 162 27.79 2.55 -26.02
CA PHE A 162 27.79 1.09 -26.05
C PHE A 162 29.16 0.57 -26.50
N ARG A 163 29.64 -0.47 -25.84
CA ARG A 163 30.86 -1.19 -26.21
C ARG A 163 30.58 -2.67 -26.24
N GLU A 164 30.42 -3.22 -27.44
CA GLU A 164 30.12 -4.64 -27.67
C GLU A 164 28.90 -5.12 -26.87
N LYS A 165 29.12 -5.75 -25.71
CA LYS A 165 28.08 -6.29 -24.81
C LYS A 165 27.85 -5.44 -23.57
N ASP A 166 28.61 -4.38 -23.40
CA ASP A 166 28.58 -3.52 -22.22
C ASP A 166 28.16 -2.08 -22.61
N PHE A 167 27.74 -1.29 -21.64
CA PHE A 167 27.46 0.13 -21.87
C PHE A 167 27.86 0.99 -20.68
N PHE A 168 28.20 2.25 -20.96
CA PHE A 168 28.57 3.22 -19.95
C PHE A 168 27.34 3.99 -19.47
N LEU A 169 27.11 3.99 -18.17
CA LEU A 169 26.00 4.66 -17.51
C LEU A 169 26.49 5.88 -16.74
N LYS A 170 26.00 7.07 -17.09
CA LYS A 170 26.24 8.29 -16.33
C LYS A 170 25.17 8.50 -15.27
N SER A 171 25.56 8.40 -14.00
CA SER A 171 24.69 8.73 -12.88
C SER A 171 24.42 10.23 -12.79
N ARG A 172 23.34 10.59 -12.07
CA ARG A 172 23.01 11.98 -11.73
C ARG A 172 24.14 12.70 -10.99
N ALA A 173 24.93 11.95 -10.21
CA ALA A 173 26.12 12.45 -9.52
C ALA A 173 27.35 12.63 -10.44
N GLN A 174 27.17 12.56 -11.77
CA GLN A 174 28.23 12.65 -12.77
C GLN A 174 29.28 11.51 -12.73
N GLN A 175 29.04 10.46 -11.94
CA GLN A 175 29.85 9.23 -11.95
C GLN A 175 29.50 8.38 -13.17
N ILE A 176 30.50 7.76 -13.79
CA ILE A 176 30.35 6.91 -14.97
C ILE A 176 30.58 5.47 -14.54
N PHE A 177 29.61 4.60 -14.75
CA PHE A 177 29.70 3.17 -14.47
C PHE A 177 29.76 2.36 -15.74
N GLU A 178 30.57 1.31 -15.76
CA GLU A 178 30.55 0.28 -16.81
C GLU A 178 29.51 -0.77 -16.45
N VAL A 179 28.50 -0.96 -17.30
CA VAL A 179 27.42 -1.92 -17.06
C VAL A 179 27.67 -3.14 -17.94
N HIS A 180 27.89 -4.28 -17.30
CA HIS A 180 28.08 -5.55 -17.97
C HIS A 180 26.74 -6.24 -18.22
N VAL A 181 26.40 -6.49 -19.48
CA VAL A 181 25.16 -7.20 -19.86
C VAL A 181 25.49 -8.64 -20.20
N SER A 182 24.89 -9.56 -19.45
CA SER A 182 25.06 -11.00 -19.67
C SER A 182 23.79 -11.59 -20.30
N PRO A 183 23.84 -12.82 -20.85
CA PRO A 183 22.62 -13.53 -21.30
C PRO A 183 21.59 -13.77 -20.19
N LYS A 184 21.98 -13.62 -18.92
CA LYS A 184 21.07 -13.73 -17.76
C LYS A 184 20.38 -12.41 -17.42
N THR A 185 20.83 -11.30 -17.99
CA THR A 185 20.28 -9.97 -17.73
C THR A 185 18.86 -9.88 -18.32
N ASN A 186 17.89 -9.60 -17.46
CA ASN A 186 16.49 -9.50 -17.87
C ASN A 186 16.20 -8.12 -18.47
N ILE A 187 16.05 -8.08 -19.80
CA ILE A 187 15.62 -6.91 -20.54
C ILE A 187 14.20 -7.17 -21.05
N PRO A 188 13.17 -6.55 -20.45
CA PRO A 188 11.79 -6.82 -20.83
C PRO A 188 11.53 -6.37 -22.27
N GLY A 189 11.03 -7.27 -23.12
CA GLY A 189 10.44 -6.94 -24.42
C GLY A 189 11.40 -6.58 -25.55
N LYS A 190 12.64 -7.10 -25.57
CA LYS A 190 13.67 -6.74 -26.59
C LYS A 190 13.73 -5.22 -26.83
N ILE A 191 13.61 -4.44 -25.77
CA ILE A 191 13.69 -2.97 -25.87
C ILE A 191 15.10 -2.62 -26.31
N LEU A 192 15.18 -1.85 -27.38
CA LEU A 192 16.42 -1.32 -27.91
C LEU A 192 16.74 -0.03 -27.17
N PHE A 193 17.87 -0.03 -26.48
CA PHE A 193 18.38 1.17 -25.82
C PHE A 193 19.27 1.95 -26.80
N GLN A 194 19.25 3.28 -26.70
CA GLN A 194 20.09 4.19 -27.46
C GLN A 194 20.95 5.05 -26.54
N VAL A 195 22.04 5.58 -27.10
CA VAL A 195 22.85 6.58 -26.41
C VAL A 195 21.98 7.80 -26.11
N GLY A 196 21.98 8.25 -24.87
CA GLY A 196 21.11 9.32 -24.38
C GLY A 196 19.85 8.84 -23.67
N ASP A 197 19.52 7.55 -23.72
CA ASP A 197 18.36 7.01 -23.01
C ASP A 197 18.57 7.03 -21.50
N GLU A 198 17.53 7.41 -20.76
CA GLU A 198 17.51 7.27 -19.31
C GLU A 198 17.04 5.87 -18.92
N VAL A 199 17.91 5.14 -18.22
CA VAL A 199 17.66 3.76 -17.80
C VAL A 199 17.89 3.59 -16.29
N ILE A 200 17.24 2.56 -15.75
CA ILE A 200 17.51 2.01 -14.43
C ILE A 200 18.17 0.66 -14.64
N VAL A 201 19.37 0.53 -14.10
CA VAL A 201 20.11 -0.74 -14.05
C VAL A 201 19.96 -1.32 -12.66
N ILE A 202 19.57 -2.59 -12.59
CA ILE A 202 19.51 -3.37 -11.36
C ILE A 202 20.64 -4.41 -11.42
N GLY A 203 21.46 -4.50 -10.39
CA GLY A 203 22.59 -5.42 -10.37
C GLY A 203 23.59 -5.18 -9.25
N ASP A 204 24.60 -6.03 -9.13
CA ASP A 204 25.66 -5.89 -8.14
C ASP A 204 26.75 -4.95 -8.63
N ARG A 205 27.22 -4.06 -7.74
CA ARG A 205 28.28 -3.10 -8.06
C ARG A 205 29.60 -3.53 -7.46
N HIS A 206 30.61 -3.62 -8.31
CA HIS A 206 32.01 -3.79 -7.96
C HIS A 206 32.78 -2.57 -8.45
N GLU A 207 33.12 -1.66 -7.53
CA GLU A 207 33.84 -0.41 -7.80
C GLU A 207 33.14 0.51 -8.82
N ASN A 208 33.56 0.45 -10.09
CA ASN A 208 33.02 1.23 -11.19
C ASN A 208 32.28 0.37 -12.23
N ARG A 209 32.09 -0.92 -11.93
CA ARG A 209 31.41 -1.88 -12.78
C ARG A 209 30.12 -2.35 -12.11
N ILE A 210 29.06 -2.51 -12.90
CA ILE A 210 27.77 -3.02 -12.47
C ILE A 210 27.48 -4.29 -13.26
N GLU A 211 27.32 -5.42 -12.58
CA GLU A 211 26.86 -6.66 -13.17
C GLU A 211 25.33 -6.62 -13.27
N ALA A 212 24.80 -6.34 -14.46
CA ALA A 212 23.37 -6.11 -14.61
C ALA A 212 22.57 -7.41 -14.50
N GLU A 213 21.67 -7.47 -13.53
CA GLU A 213 20.60 -8.47 -13.45
C GLU A 213 19.39 -8.05 -14.29
N GLY A 214 19.16 -6.75 -14.43
CA GLY A 214 18.07 -6.24 -15.28
C GLY A 214 18.25 -4.77 -15.65
N VAL A 215 17.75 -4.41 -16.83
CA VAL A 215 17.80 -3.03 -17.34
C VAL A 215 16.41 -2.63 -17.81
N ARG A 216 15.94 -1.45 -17.39
CA ARG A 216 14.62 -0.92 -17.78
C ARG A 216 14.69 0.57 -18.13
N PRO A 217 13.93 1.04 -19.14
CA PRO A 217 13.83 2.46 -19.42
C PRO A 217 13.07 3.20 -18.30
N LEU A 218 13.47 4.44 -18.01
CA LEU A 218 12.74 5.32 -17.09
C LEU A 218 11.44 5.82 -17.75
N PRO A 219 10.27 5.73 -17.07
CA PRO A 219 8.97 6.07 -17.65
C PRO A 219 8.85 7.50 -18.20
N GLN A 220 9.69 8.43 -17.72
CA GLN A 220 9.66 9.83 -18.15
C GLN A 220 10.43 10.12 -19.46
N SER A 221 11.24 9.18 -19.95
CA SER A 221 12.04 9.35 -21.19
C SER A 221 11.28 9.00 -22.48
N ARG A 222 10.07 8.43 -22.38
CA ARG A 222 9.18 8.05 -23.51
C ARG A 222 8.57 9.22 -24.29
N GLY A 223 9.19 10.40 -24.25
CA GLY A 223 8.75 11.60 -24.96
C GLY A 223 9.16 11.66 -26.44
N MET A 224 10.01 10.77 -26.96
CA MET A 224 10.40 10.82 -28.37
C MET A 224 10.42 9.44 -29.02
N HIS A 225 9.38 9.18 -29.81
CA HIS A 225 9.37 8.18 -30.88
C HIS A 225 10.53 8.45 -31.85
N ARG A 226 11.53 7.56 -31.90
CA ARG A 226 12.28 7.27 -33.13
C ARG A 226 12.52 5.77 -33.23
N THR A 227 11.74 5.12 -34.09
CA THR A 227 11.92 3.74 -34.54
C THR A 227 13.15 3.69 -35.44
N VAL A 228 14.18 2.95 -35.06
CA VAL A 228 15.28 2.55 -35.95
C VAL A 228 15.50 1.06 -35.73
N TYR A 229 15.45 0.30 -36.83
CA TYR A 229 15.58 -1.16 -36.86
C TYR A 229 17.05 -1.56 -36.70
N PHE A 230 17.30 -2.65 -35.96
CA PHE A 230 18.58 -3.36 -36.03
C PHE A 230 18.57 -4.19 -37.30
N GLU A 231 19.56 -3.96 -38.16
CA GLU A 231 19.92 -4.88 -39.21
C GLU A 231 20.58 -6.11 -38.56
N GLU A 232 20.16 -7.29 -38.99
CA GLU A 232 20.72 -8.58 -38.60
C GLU A 232 22.25 -8.58 -38.66
N ILE A 233 22.88 -8.82 -37.52
CA ILE A 233 24.23 -9.39 -37.50
C ILE A 233 24.01 -10.90 -37.45
N GLU A 234 23.78 -11.50 -38.63
CA GLU A 234 24.15 -12.89 -38.89
C GLU A 234 25.66 -12.95 -39.21
N GLU A 235 26.23 -14.10 -38.88
CA GLU A 235 27.65 -14.50 -38.81
C GLU A 235 28.66 -13.88 -39.80
#